data_AF-A0A4Y2D6P4-F1
#
_entry.id   AF-A0A4Y2D6P4-F1
#
_cell.length_a   1.000
_cell.length_b   1.000
_cell.length_c   1.000
_cell.angle_alpha   90.00
_cell.angle_beta   90.00
_cell.angle_gamma   90.00
#
_symmetry.space_group_name_H-M   'P 1'
#
loop_
_entity.id
_entity.type
_entity.pdbx_description
1 polymer ?
#
loop_
_entity_poly.entity_id
_entity_poly.type
_entity_poly.pdbx_seq_one_letter_code
_entity_poly.pdbx_strand_id
1 'polypeptide(L)'
;MSPSEVKEEMQLPCTSRTVRNALHRNTNVLRKKMKGKPLHSKQCIDSCLDYEQKQLTGGTDWIDVVFSNLRKFHLDGSSEGLLA
;
A
#
# COMPACT_ATOMS: atom_id res chain seq x y z
N MET A 1 -0.17 -0.15 -12.45
CA MET A 1 -0.73 0.18 -13.77
C MET A 1 -0.86 -1.09 -14.62
N SER A 2 -2.03 -1.32 -15.21
CA SER A 2 -2.30 -2.46 -16.08
C SER A 2 -1.97 -2.15 -17.55
N PRO A 3 -1.73 -3.15 -18.42
CA PRO A 3 -1.50 -2.90 -19.84
C PRO A 3 -2.67 -2.22 -20.57
N SER A 4 -3.89 -2.31 -20.03
CA SER A 4 -5.05 -1.60 -20.56
C SER A 4 -5.02 -0.12 -20.17
N GLU A 5 -4.69 0.19 -18.91
CA GLU A 5 -4.49 1.58 -18.44
C GLU A 5 -3.40 2.28 -19.26
N VAL A 6 -2.24 1.62 -19.47
CA VAL A 6 -1.15 2.18 -20.30
C VAL A 6 -1.63 2.47 -21.72
N LYS A 7 -2.45 1.58 -22.30
CA LYS A 7 -3.00 1.77 -23.65
C LYS A 7 -3.88 3.01 -23.71
N GLU A 8 -4.80 3.16 -22.74
CA GLU A 8 -5.75 4.28 -22.69
C GLU A 8 -5.03 5.60 -22.44
N GLU A 9 -4.14 5.63 -21.45
CA GLU A 9 -3.37 6.83 -21.07
C GLU A 9 -2.48 7.34 -22.21
N MET A 10 -1.81 6.42 -22.91
CA MET A 10 -0.92 6.76 -24.04
C MET A 10 -1.66 6.78 -25.40
N GLN A 11 -2.99 6.60 -25.40
CA GLN A 11 -3.84 6.56 -26.60
C GLN A 11 -3.31 5.63 -27.72
N LEU A 12 -2.78 4.46 -27.34
CA LEU A 12 -2.08 3.59 -28.28
C LEU A 12 -3.06 2.85 -29.21
N PRO A 13 -2.85 2.86 -30.53
CA PRO A 13 -3.70 2.18 -31.51
C PRO A 13 -3.39 0.68 -31.61
N CYS A 14 -3.15 0.02 -30.48
CA CYS A 14 -2.84 -1.41 -30.44
C CYS A 14 -3.63 -2.13 -29.35
N THR A 15 -3.53 -3.46 -29.30
CA THR A 15 -4.20 -4.24 -28.25
C THR A 15 -3.42 -4.16 -26.94
N SER A 16 -4.11 -4.32 -25.80
CA SER A 16 -3.45 -4.42 -24.49
C SER A 16 -2.48 -5.61 -24.40
N ARG A 17 -2.68 -6.65 -25.22
CA ARG A 17 -1.74 -7.77 -25.37
C ARG A 17 -0.42 -7.34 -26.01
N THR A 18 -0.48 -6.49 -27.03
CA THR A 18 0.71 -5.90 -27.66
C THR A 18 1.49 -5.05 -26.67
N VAL A 19 0.80 -4.19 -25.91
CA VAL A 19 1.41 -3.40 -24.83
C VAL A 19 2.08 -4.29 -23.78
N ARG A 20 1.39 -5.33 -23.32
CA ARG A 20 1.95 -6.30 -22.36
C ARG A 20 3.23 -6.97 -22.90
N ASN A 21 3.22 -7.39 -24.16
CA ASN A 21 4.37 -8.05 -24.78
C ASN A 21 5.55 -7.08 -24.91
N ALA A 22 5.31 -5.83 -25.28
CA ALA A 22 6.33 -4.79 -25.35
C ALA A 22 6.96 -4.52 -23.98
N LEU A 23 6.13 -4.34 -22.95
CA LEU A 23 6.59 -4.15 -21.56
C LEU A 23 7.39 -5.35 -21.04
N HIS A 24 7.00 -6.57 -21.40
CA HIS A 24 7.70 -7.78 -20.96
C HIS A 24 9.06 -7.99 -21.65
N ARG A 25 9.23 -7.49 -22.87
CA ARG A 25 10.49 -7.60 -23.63
C ARG A 25 11.48 -6.49 -23.27
N ASN A 26 11.02 -5.41 -22.68
CA ASN A 26 11.85 -4.26 -22.35
C ASN A 26 12.60 -4.49 -21.03
N THR A 27 13.93 -4.60 -21.09
CA THR A 27 14.80 -4.79 -19.92
C THR A 27 14.84 -3.60 -18.98
N ASN A 28 14.47 -2.40 -19.45
CA ASN A 28 14.42 -1.19 -18.65
C ASN A 28 13.14 -1.10 -17.80
N VAL A 29 12.16 -1.97 -18.04
CA VAL A 29 10.89 -1.98 -17.31
C VAL A 29 10.90 -3.10 -16.27
N LEU A 30 11.07 -2.72 -15.00
CA LEU A 30 11.03 -3.67 -13.89
C LEU A 30 9.61 -3.83 -13.35
N ARG A 31 9.06 -5.04 -13.47
CA ARG A 31 7.77 -5.37 -12.87
C ARG A 31 7.96 -5.88 -11.45
N LYS A 32 7.67 -5.04 -10.46
CA LYS A 32 7.67 -5.44 -9.05
C LYS A 32 6.26 -5.85 -8.61
N LYS A 33 6.12 -7.05 -8.04
CA LYS A 33 4.88 -7.46 -7.37
C LYS A 33 4.75 -6.65 -6.08
N MET A 34 3.63 -5.92 -5.93
CA MET A 34 3.32 -5.33 -4.63
C MET A 34 3.10 -6.45 -3.61
N LYS A 35 3.69 -6.31 -2.42
CA LYS A 35 3.37 -7.21 -1.31
C LYS A 35 1.90 -7.04 -0.98
N GLY A 36 1.19 -8.16 -0.81
CA GLY A 36 -0.18 -8.12 -0.31
C GLY A 36 -0.21 -7.52 1.10
N LYS A 37 -1.37 -6.99 1.48
CA LYS A 37 -1.63 -6.69 2.89
C LYS A 37 -1.51 -7.99 3.70
N PRO A 38 -1.04 -7.94 4.96
CA PRO A 38 -1.12 -9.09 5.84
C PRO A 38 -2.57 -9.56 5.90
N LEU A 39 -2.78 -10.88 5.78
CA LEU A 39 -4.11 -11.43 5.99
C LEU A 39 -4.39 -11.37 7.49
N HIS A 40 -5.42 -10.63 7.89
CA HIS A 40 -5.90 -10.68 9.26
C HIS A 40 -6.63 -12.00 9.48
N SER A 41 -6.32 -12.69 10.58
CA SER A 41 -7.14 -13.82 11.01
C SER A 41 -8.54 -13.34 11.37
N LYS A 42 -9.54 -14.20 11.24
CA LYS A 42 -10.91 -13.89 11.68
C LYS A 42 -10.92 -13.40 13.13
N GLN A 43 -10.16 -14.07 13.99
CA GLN A 43 -9.99 -13.68 15.40
C GLN A 43 -9.41 -12.28 15.60
N CYS A 44 -8.47 -11.85 14.74
CA CYS A 44 -7.93 -10.49 14.78
C CYS A 44 -9.01 -9.46 14.41
N ILE A 45 -9.84 -9.76 13.40
CA ILE A 45 -10.94 -8.88 12.98
C ILE A 45 -11.98 -8.78 14.10
N ASP A 46 -12.42 -9.93 14.64
CA ASP A 46 -13.41 -9.99 15.71
C ASP A 46 -12.92 -9.24 16.97
N SER A 47 -11.64 -9.41 17.33
CA SER A 47 -11.05 -8.70 18.47
C SER A 47 -10.96 -7.19 18.25
N CYS A 48 -10.68 -6.73 17.03
CA CYS A 48 -10.69 -5.31 16.69
C CYS A 48 -12.10 -4.73 16.82
N LEU A 49 -13.11 -5.44 16.29
CA LEU A 49 -14.51 -4.99 16.37
C LEU A 49 -15.02 -4.94 17.81
N ASP A 50 -14.71 -5.94 18.63
CA ASP A 50 -15.06 -5.97 20.06
C ASP A 50 -14.41 -4.81 20.83
N TYR A 51 -13.16 -4.48 20.51
CA TYR A 51 -12.47 -3.34 21.10
C TYR A 51 -13.13 -2.02 20.71
N GLU A 52 -13.37 -1.81 19.41
CA GLU A 52 -14.03 -0.61 18.90
C GLU A 52 -15.40 -0.42 19.55
N GLN A 53 -16.22 -1.47 19.61
CA GLN A 53 -17.55 -1.42 20.20
C GLN A 53 -17.52 -1.02 21.69
N LYS A 54 -16.57 -1.55 22.46
CA LYS A 54 -16.39 -1.21 23.88
C LYS A 54 -15.98 0.25 24.07
N GLN A 55 -15.09 0.77 23.23
CA GLN A 55 -14.62 2.16 23.30
C GLN A 55 -15.71 3.15 22.84
N LEU A 56 -16.48 2.80 21.81
CA LEU A 56 -17.61 3.61 21.33
C LEU A 56 -18.73 3.74 22.36
N THR A 57 -19.01 2.67 23.11
CA THR A 57 -20.11 2.65 24.09
C THR A 57 -19.69 3.24 25.44
N GLY A 58 -18.38 3.26 25.74
CA GLY A 58 -17.82 3.73 27.02
C GLY A 58 -17.74 5.24 27.20
N GLY A 59 -18.08 6.03 26.17
CA GLY A 59 -18.00 7.50 26.24
C GLY A 59 -16.57 8.01 26.40
N THR A 60 -15.60 7.34 25.78
CA THR A 60 -14.18 7.73 25.85
C THR A 60 -14.01 9.17 25.36
N ASP A 61 -13.54 10.05 26.26
CA ASP A 61 -13.20 11.42 25.91
C ASP A 61 -11.92 11.41 25.06
N TRP A 62 -12.07 11.73 23.77
CA TRP A 62 -10.98 11.75 22.81
C TRP A 62 -9.91 12.80 23.13
N ILE A 63 -10.20 13.77 24.02
CA ILE A 63 -9.25 14.79 24.48
C ILE A 63 -8.15 14.15 25.34
N ASP A 64 -8.46 13.09 26.08
CA ASP A 64 -7.53 12.42 26.99
C ASP A 64 -6.78 11.25 26.32
N VAL A 65 -7.12 10.92 25.06
CA VAL A 65 -6.51 9.79 24.34
C VAL A 65 -5.18 10.22 23.71
N VAL A 66 -4.08 9.73 24.26
CA VAL A 66 -2.73 9.88 23.68
C VAL A 66 -2.34 8.62 22.94
N PHE A 67 -2.15 8.72 21.62
CA PHE A 67 -1.62 7.63 20.81
C PHE A 67 -0.09 7.67 20.74
N SER A 68 0.57 6.61 21.22
CA SER A 68 1.99 6.40 20.97
C SER A 68 2.18 5.26 19.98
N ASN A 69 2.78 5.54 18.81
CA ASN A 69 3.24 4.50 17.89
C ASN A 69 4.76 4.43 17.90
N LEU A 70 5.30 3.34 18.43
CA LEU A 70 6.74 3.05 18.40
C LEU A 70 7.14 2.67 16.98
N ARG A 71 7.58 3.66 16.19
CA ARG A 71 8.29 3.40 14.94
C ARG A 71 9.77 3.20 15.23
N LYS A 72 10.30 2.05 14.82
CA LYS A 72 11.74 1.82 14.80
C LYS A 72 12.37 2.69 13.72
N PHE A 73 13.05 3.75 14.11
CA PHE A 73 13.91 4.52 13.22
C PHE A 73 15.18 3.72 12.95
N HIS A 74 15.38 3.32 11.70
CA HIS A 74 16.65 2.75 11.27
C HIS A 74 17.55 3.93 10.88
N LEU A 75 18.60 4.19 11.66
CA LEU A 75 19.57 5.26 11.40
C LEU A 75 20.57 4.89 10.29
N ASP A 76 20.50 3.65 9.77
CA ASP A 76 21.41 3.12 8.75
C ASP A 76 20.88 3.31 7.30
N GLY A 77 19.81 4.08 7.12
CA GLY A 77 19.36 4.49 5.79
C GLY A 77 20.34 5.50 5.22
N SER A 78 21.15 5.09 4.24
CA SER A 78 22.13 5.94 3.52
C SER A 78 21.60 7.36 3.29
N SER A 79 22.35 8.36 3.75
CA SER A 79 22.11 9.78 3.54
C SER A 79 22.49 10.19 2.11
N GLU A 80 21.96 9.49 1.10
CA GLU A 80 22.04 9.94 -0.28
C GLU A 80 20.62 10.22 -0.78
N GLY A 81 20.28 11.51 -0.85
CA GLY A 81 19.08 11.98 -1.54
C GLY A 81 18.12 12.84 -0.73
N LEU A 82 18.62 13.72 0.15
CA LEU A 82 17.87 14.91 0.59
C LEU A 82 18.38 16.14 -0.19
N LEU A 83 18.26 16.08 -1.52
CA LEU A 83 18.30 17.22 -2.43
C LEU A 83 17.44 16.88 -3.65
N ALA A 84 16.17 17.26 -3.60
CA ALA A 84 15.30 17.76 -4.69
C ALA A 84 13.86 17.84 -4.19
#